data_AF-L7MS87-F1
#
_entry.id   AF-L7MS87-F1
#
_cell.length_a   1.000
_cell.length_b   1.000
_cell.length_c   1.000
_cell.angle_alpha   90.00
_cell.angle_beta   90.00
_cell.angle_gamma   90.00
#
_symmetry.space_group_name_H-M   'P 1'
#
loop_
_entity.id
_entity.type
_entity.pdbx_description
1 polymer ?
#
loop_
_entity_poly.entity_id
_entity_poly.type
_entity_poly.pdbx_seq_one_letter_code
_entity_poly.pdbx_strand_id
1 'polypeptide(L)'
;TSVLTSKSTSQVATSLLASKGSSQTSGSLVSKSTSLASVSQLASKSSSQTSTSQLPSKSTSQLSESSVRFSCCKLTNEDVKQKQPFFNRLYKTVAWKLVAVGGFSSSVNHGELLNAAVEALKATLDVFFVPLKELADLPESKSSQENIVCELRCKSVYLGTGCGKSKENAKAVASREALKLFLKKKVVVKICKRKYRGSEIEDLVLLDEESRPVNLPPALKHPQELL
;
A
#
# COMPACT_ATOMS: atom_id res chain seq x y z
N THR A 1 -2.61 -65.91 4.38
CA THR A 1 -1.17 -66.06 4.65
C THR A 1 -0.61 -64.71 5.05
N SER A 2 -0.34 -64.54 6.35
CA SER A 2 0.43 -63.44 6.93
C SER A 2 1.82 -63.32 6.31
N VAL A 3 2.40 -62.11 6.28
CA VAL A 3 3.64 -61.68 7.01
C VAL A 3 4.12 -60.31 6.46
N LEU A 4 4.12 -59.26 7.27
CA LEU A 4 5.26 -58.62 7.99
C LEU A 4 5.97 -57.46 7.27
N THR A 5 5.74 -56.26 7.82
CA THR A 5 6.69 -55.20 8.20
C THR A 5 8.07 -55.10 7.55
N SER A 6 8.45 -53.87 7.19
CA SER A 6 9.83 -53.40 7.31
C SER A 6 9.87 -51.98 7.87
N LYS A 7 10.46 -51.89 9.07
CA LYS A 7 10.85 -50.69 9.81
C LYS A 7 12.33 -50.50 9.53
N SER A 8 12.77 -49.31 9.10
CA SER A 8 14.18 -48.96 9.15
C SER A 8 14.38 -47.62 9.85
N THR A 9 15.21 -47.70 10.86
CA THR A 9 15.65 -46.68 11.81
C THR A 9 16.95 -46.09 11.28
N SER A 10 17.10 -44.76 11.32
CA SER A 10 18.42 -44.13 11.42
C SER A 10 18.31 -42.84 12.23
N GLN A 11 18.83 -42.93 13.44
CA GLN A 11 19.25 -41.82 14.29
C GLN A 11 20.62 -41.33 13.81
N VAL A 12 20.85 -40.02 13.73
CA VAL A 12 22.21 -39.44 13.95
C VAL A 12 22.09 -38.04 14.56
N ALA A 13 22.57 -37.98 15.81
CA ALA A 13 23.37 -36.96 16.49
C ALA A 13 22.95 -35.47 16.56
N THR A 14 22.72 -35.10 17.82
CA THR A 14 22.97 -33.84 18.51
C THR A 14 24.30 -33.16 18.18
N SER A 15 24.30 -31.82 18.16
CA SER A 15 25.43 -31.00 18.63
C SER A 15 24.93 -29.65 19.14
N LEU A 16 24.78 -29.58 20.47
CA LEU A 16 24.82 -28.37 21.28
C LEU A 16 26.28 -27.91 21.34
N LEU A 17 26.57 -26.63 21.12
CA LEU A 17 27.78 -26.00 21.63
C LEU A 17 27.52 -24.52 21.93
N ALA A 18 27.48 -24.25 23.23
CA ALA A 18 27.66 -22.92 23.80
C ALA A 18 29.11 -22.47 23.62
N SER A 19 29.33 -21.17 23.52
CA SER A 19 30.62 -20.56 23.84
C SER A 19 30.41 -19.24 24.55
N LYS A 20 30.95 -19.22 25.77
CA LYS A 20 31.01 -18.13 26.73
C LYS A 20 32.41 -17.54 26.62
N GLY A 21 32.54 -16.23 26.59
CA GLY A 21 33.84 -15.55 26.60
C GLY A 21 33.69 -14.10 27.06
N SER A 22 34.14 -13.84 28.28
CA SER A 22 34.10 -12.59 29.03
C SER A 22 35.53 -12.03 29.22
N SER A 23 35.69 -10.70 29.28
CA SER A 23 36.62 -9.87 30.10
C SER A 23 37.10 -8.62 29.31
N GLN A 24 36.70 -7.39 29.69
CA GLN A 24 37.23 -6.44 30.70
C GLN A 24 38.37 -5.53 30.19
N THR A 25 38.16 -4.19 30.25
CA THR A 25 39.00 -3.09 30.82
C THR A 25 38.28 -1.76 30.51
N SER A 26 37.69 -1.02 31.45
CA SER A 26 38.28 -0.05 32.41
C SER A 26 38.90 1.21 31.77
N GLY A 27 38.26 2.36 31.99
CA GLY A 27 38.77 3.71 31.70
C GLY A 27 37.73 4.79 32.03
N SER A 28 37.89 5.44 33.18
CA SER A 28 36.96 6.39 33.81
C SER A 28 37.25 7.85 33.43
N LEU A 29 36.20 8.70 33.52
CA LEU A 29 36.15 10.05 34.15
C LEU A 29 35.47 11.15 33.30
N VAL A 30 34.35 11.67 33.86
CA VAL A 30 34.00 13.12 34.03
C VAL A 30 33.90 14.01 32.76
N SER A 31 32.92 14.87 32.49
CA SER A 31 31.88 15.56 33.26
C SER A 31 30.93 16.29 32.28
N LYS A 32 29.80 16.75 32.85
CA LYS A 32 29.11 18.03 32.54
C LYS A 32 27.90 17.97 31.59
N SER A 33 26.75 18.01 32.26
CA SER A 33 25.50 18.71 31.93
C SER A 33 25.70 19.92 31.01
N THR A 34 24.74 20.24 30.12
CA THR A 34 23.68 21.25 30.32
C THR A 34 22.91 21.43 29.00
N SER A 35 21.64 21.71 29.18
CA SER A 35 20.52 21.87 28.26
C SER A 35 20.49 23.19 27.45
N LEU A 36 19.78 23.12 26.32
CA LEU A 36 18.84 24.09 25.73
C LEU A 36 19.35 25.41 25.08
N ALA A 37 19.10 25.46 23.77
CA ALA A 37 18.37 26.48 22.98
C ALA A 37 18.41 27.97 23.37
N SER A 38 18.72 28.78 22.34
CA SER A 38 18.48 30.22 22.19
C SER A 38 18.65 30.50 20.69
N VAL A 39 17.90 31.31 19.94
CA VAL A 39 16.84 32.32 20.14
C VAL A 39 16.29 32.58 18.72
N SER A 40 15.03 32.99 18.52
CA SER A 40 14.73 34.39 18.23
C SER A 40 13.24 34.62 17.99
N GLN A 41 12.80 35.81 18.45
CA GLN A 41 11.70 36.66 17.94
C GLN A 41 10.26 36.25 18.28
N LEU A 42 9.33 37.16 18.59
CA LEU A 42 9.32 38.52 19.15
C LEU A 42 7.84 38.71 19.52
N ALA A 43 7.55 39.12 20.75
CA ALA A 43 6.19 39.34 21.23
C ALA A 43 5.79 40.80 21.10
N SER A 44 4.52 41.05 20.79
CA SER A 44 3.79 42.25 21.23
C SER A 44 2.29 41.92 21.29
N LYS A 45 1.76 41.86 22.52
CA LYS A 45 0.34 41.99 22.85
C LYS A 45 0.10 43.42 23.29
N SER A 46 -1.01 44.03 22.90
CA SER A 46 -1.94 44.55 23.90
C SER A 46 -3.34 44.80 23.31
N SER A 47 -4.30 44.55 24.19
CA SER A 47 -5.75 44.58 24.10
C SER A 47 -6.37 45.97 24.00
N SER A 48 -7.60 46.06 23.47
CA SER A 48 -8.62 47.04 23.91
C SER A 48 -10.04 46.59 23.53
N GLN A 49 -10.97 46.88 24.43
CA GLN A 49 -12.39 46.51 24.44
C GLN A 49 -13.24 47.48 23.59
N THR A 50 -14.48 47.08 23.27
CA THR A 50 -15.78 47.77 23.56
C THR A 50 -16.82 47.59 22.43
N SER A 51 -18.06 47.36 22.87
CA SER A 51 -19.33 47.08 22.21
C SER A 51 -19.83 48.08 21.15
N THR A 52 -20.57 47.60 20.13
CA THR A 52 -22.01 47.87 19.85
C THR A 52 -22.42 47.57 18.40
N SER A 53 -23.68 47.13 18.24
CA SER A 53 -24.57 47.31 17.08
C SER A 53 -24.80 46.16 16.07
N GLN A 54 -25.95 45.49 16.28
CA GLN A 54 -27.05 45.24 15.32
C GLN A 54 -26.91 44.23 14.14
N LEU A 55 -27.82 43.24 14.19
CA LEU A 55 -28.39 42.38 13.12
C LEU A 55 -28.91 43.25 11.93
N PRO A 56 -29.18 42.77 10.68
CA PRO A 56 -29.55 41.38 10.38
C PRO A 56 -29.21 40.74 8.99
N SER A 57 -29.41 39.41 8.94
CA SER A 57 -29.92 38.61 7.80
C SER A 57 -29.06 38.29 6.55
N LYS A 58 -29.02 36.97 6.30
CA LYS A 58 -29.19 36.26 5.00
C LYS A 58 -27.98 36.10 4.05
N SER A 59 -27.59 34.82 3.98
CA SER A 59 -27.51 33.99 2.77
C SER A 59 -26.13 33.65 2.20
N THR A 60 -26.07 32.37 1.82
CA THR A 60 -25.28 31.77 0.75
C THR A 60 -23.92 31.23 1.14
N SER A 61 -23.97 29.95 1.50
CA SER A 61 -22.95 28.94 1.29
C SER A 61 -22.22 29.14 -0.04
N GLN A 62 -20.90 29.29 -0.02
CA GLN A 62 -20.02 28.77 -1.09
C GLN A 62 -18.71 28.31 -0.46
N LEU A 63 -18.71 27.05 0.00
CA LEU A 63 -17.52 26.22 -0.02
C LEU A 63 -17.06 26.16 -1.49
N SER A 64 -15.95 26.82 -1.78
CA SER A 64 -15.23 26.66 -3.04
C SER A 64 -14.58 25.27 -3.07
N GLU A 65 -15.42 24.26 -3.29
CA GLU A 65 -14.95 22.96 -3.78
C GLU A 65 -14.40 23.24 -5.19
N SER A 66 -13.08 23.16 -5.34
CA SER A 66 -12.44 23.15 -6.65
C SER A 66 -12.91 21.89 -7.38
N SER A 67 -14.06 21.99 -8.04
CA SER A 67 -14.53 21.02 -9.02
C SER A 67 -13.58 21.13 -10.21
N VAL A 68 -12.44 20.45 -10.09
CA VAL A 68 -11.60 20.13 -11.24
C VAL A 68 -12.53 19.40 -12.19
N ARG A 69 -12.92 20.07 -13.28
CA ARG A 69 -13.71 19.47 -14.34
C ARG A 69 -12.84 18.41 -15.00
N PHE A 70 -12.83 17.22 -14.42
CA PHE A 70 -12.31 16.03 -15.08
C PHE A 70 -13.13 15.87 -16.35
N SER A 71 -12.52 16.17 -17.49
CA SER A 71 -13.13 15.86 -18.77
C SER A 71 -13.46 14.38 -18.75
N CYS A 72 -14.75 14.07 -18.93
CA CYS A 72 -15.32 12.73 -18.86
C CYS A 72 -14.79 11.83 -19.98
N CYS A 73 -13.51 11.46 -19.89
CA CYS A 73 -12.96 10.34 -20.64
C CYS A 73 -13.48 9.09 -19.95
N LYS A 74 -14.58 8.55 -20.49
CA LYS A 74 -15.07 7.22 -20.11
C LYS A 74 -14.02 6.20 -20.50
N LEU A 75 -13.71 5.26 -19.63
CA LEU A 75 -12.78 4.19 -19.95
C LEU A 75 -13.37 3.34 -21.09
N THR A 76 -12.55 3.08 -22.11
CA THR A 76 -12.97 2.35 -23.30
C THR A 76 -12.27 1.00 -23.39
N ASN A 77 -12.83 0.09 -24.21
CA ASN A 77 -12.18 -1.19 -24.47
C ASN A 77 -10.82 -1.02 -25.17
N GLU A 78 -10.59 0.12 -25.86
CA GLU A 78 -9.30 0.43 -26.46
C GLU A 78 -8.22 0.67 -25.39
N ASP A 79 -8.56 1.32 -24.27
CA ASP A 79 -7.64 1.48 -23.14
C ASP A 79 -7.17 0.13 -22.58
N VAL A 80 -8.10 -0.83 -22.50
CA VAL A 80 -7.82 -2.21 -22.08
C VAL A 80 -6.86 -2.88 -23.07
N LYS A 81 -7.17 -2.83 -24.37
CA LYS A 81 -6.32 -3.42 -25.42
C LYS A 81 -4.93 -2.80 -25.45
N GLN A 82 -4.80 -1.49 -25.26
CA GLN A 82 -3.51 -0.80 -25.26
C GLN A 82 -2.65 -1.19 -24.06
N LYS A 83 -3.25 -1.39 -22.88
CA LYS A 83 -2.52 -1.70 -21.65
C LYS A 83 -2.24 -3.21 -21.48
N GLN A 84 -3.07 -4.08 -22.03
CA GLN A 84 -2.94 -5.54 -21.87
C GLN A 84 -1.56 -6.12 -22.24
N PRO A 85 -0.90 -5.73 -23.37
CA PRO A 85 0.41 -6.27 -23.73
C PRO A 85 1.49 -5.99 -22.69
N PHE A 86 1.42 -4.85 -22.01
CA PHE A 86 2.34 -4.53 -20.92
C PHE A 86 2.15 -5.49 -19.75
N PHE A 87 0.90 -5.75 -19.33
CA PHE A 87 0.63 -6.68 -18.22
C PHE A 87 0.93 -8.14 -18.57
N ASN A 88 0.82 -8.53 -19.84
CA ASN A 88 1.32 -9.84 -20.30
C ASN A 88 2.84 -9.96 -20.14
N ARG A 89 3.60 -8.89 -20.42
CA ARG A 89 5.06 -8.85 -20.18
C ARG A 89 5.39 -8.81 -18.69
N LEU A 90 4.61 -8.06 -17.90
CA LEU A 90 4.78 -7.99 -16.45
C LEU A 90 4.55 -9.35 -15.81
N TYR A 91 3.53 -10.09 -16.22
CA TYR A 91 3.29 -11.46 -15.78
C TYR A 91 4.49 -12.38 -15.99
N LYS A 92 5.07 -12.38 -17.20
CA LYS A 92 6.27 -13.17 -17.49
C LYS A 92 7.47 -12.74 -16.65
N THR A 93 7.64 -11.42 -16.49
CA THR A 93 8.76 -10.85 -15.72
C THR A 93 8.65 -11.19 -14.25
N VAL A 94 7.46 -11.08 -13.65
CA VAL A 94 7.18 -11.47 -12.27
C VAL A 94 7.44 -12.96 -12.07
N ALA A 95 6.98 -13.81 -12.99
CA ALA A 95 7.25 -15.25 -12.92
C ALA A 95 8.76 -15.55 -12.91
N TRP A 96 9.54 -14.91 -13.79
CA TRP A 96 11.00 -15.06 -13.80
C TRP A 96 11.66 -14.57 -12.52
N LYS A 97 11.22 -13.41 -11.99
CA LYS A 97 11.75 -12.87 -10.73
C LYS A 97 11.42 -13.78 -9.55
N LEU A 98 10.22 -14.35 -9.50
CA LEU A 98 9.82 -15.32 -8.48
C LEU A 98 10.68 -16.58 -8.54
N VAL A 99 10.91 -17.13 -9.75
CA VAL A 99 11.80 -18.29 -9.91
C VAL A 99 13.21 -17.99 -9.40
N ALA A 100 13.75 -16.80 -9.68
CA ALA A 100 15.08 -16.40 -9.23
C ALA A 100 15.24 -16.32 -7.70
N VAL A 101 14.15 -16.05 -6.96
CA VAL A 101 14.16 -15.96 -5.48
C VAL A 101 13.64 -17.23 -4.79
N GLY A 102 13.43 -18.32 -5.53
CA GLY A 102 12.95 -19.59 -4.96
C GLY A 102 11.43 -19.71 -4.81
N GLY A 103 10.66 -18.88 -5.52
CA GLY A 103 9.21 -18.89 -5.55
C GLY A 103 8.54 -17.85 -4.65
N PHE A 104 7.22 -17.97 -4.50
CA PHE A 104 6.44 -17.10 -3.62
C PHE A 104 6.44 -17.63 -2.19
N SER A 105 6.93 -16.85 -1.23
CA SER A 105 6.98 -17.22 0.18
C SER A 105 6.92 -15.99 1.09
N SER A 106 6.60 -16.19 2.37
CA SER A 106 6.51 -15.10 3.35
C SER A 106 7.85 -14.45 3.67
N SER A 107 8.99 -15.09 3.38
CA SER A 107 10.33 -14.56 3.61
C SER A 107 10.81 -13.62 2.51
N VAL A 108 10.18 -13.63 1.34
CA VAL A 108 10.53 -12.76 0.22
C VAL A 108 9.98 -11.36 0.43
N ASN A 109 10.78 -10.34 0.10
CA ASN A 109 10.31 -8.96 0.02
C ASN A 109 9.45 -8.78 -1.26
N HIS A 110 8.14 -9.00 -1.10
CA HIS A 110 7.15 -8.88 -2.16
C HIS A 110 7.12 -7.49 -2.83
N GLY A 111 7.38 -6.43 -2.05
CA GLY A 111 7.38 -5.06 -2.55
C GLY A 111 8.54 -4.78 -3.48
N GLU A 112 9.75 -5.18 -3.08
CA GLU A 112 10.95 -5.04 -3.90
C GLU A 112 10.86 -5.89 -5.17
N LEU A 113 10.36 -7.13 -5.08
CA LEU A 113 10.21 -8.01 -6.23
C LEU A 113 9.25 -7.41 -7.26
N LEU A 114 8.09 -6.92 -6.82
CA LEU A 114 7.11 -6.28 -7.70
C LEU A 114 7.69 -5.00 -8.32
N ASN A 115 8.35 -4.16 -7.52
CA ASN A 115 8.97 -2.92 -8.00
C ASN A 115 10.06 -3.21 -9.06
N ALA A 116 10.95 -4.16 -8.79
CA ALA A 116 12.00 -4.57 -9.72
C ALA A 116 11.45 -5.17 -11.02
N ALA A 117 10.32 -5.89 -10.97
CA ALA A 117 9.66 -6.41 -12.17
C ALA A 117 9.05 -5.29 -13.03
N VAL A 118 8.47 -4.27 -12.40
CA VAL A 118 7.91 -3.09 -13.08
C VAL A 118 9.03 -2.23 -13.70
N GLU A 119 10.12 -1.99 -12.95
CA GLU A 119 11.29 -1.25 -13.42
C GLU A 119 12.00 -1.94 -14.59
N ALA A 120 12.08 -3.27 -14.58
CA ALA A 120 12.63 -4.04 -15.70
C ALA A 120 11.87 -3.82 -17.02
N LEU A 121 10.61 -3.37 -16.95
CA LEU A 121 9.78 -3.01 -18.10
C LEU A 121 9.75 -1.50 -18.36
N LYS A 122 10.66 -0.73 -17.75
CA LYS A 122 10.77 0.73 -17.87
C LYS A 122 9.48 1.45 -17.50
N ALA A 123 8.81 0.97 -16.46
CA ALA A 123 7.61 1.56 -15.91
C ALA A 123 7.82 1.89 -14.43
N THR A 124 6.89 2.67 -13.87
CA THR A 124 6.86 3.03 -12.45
C THR A 124 5.68 2.35 -11.75
N LEU A 125 5.88 2.04 -10.48
CA LEU A 125 4.81 1.58 -9.60
C LEU A 125 4.30 2.79 -8.81
N ASP A 126 3.05 3.15 -9.03
CA ASP A 126 2.40 4.27 -8.36
C ASP A 126 1.83 3.79 -7.02
N VAL A 127 2.16 4.49 -5.94
CA VAL A 127 1.82 4.10 -4.56
C VAL A 127 1.04 5.22 -3.89
N PHE A 128 -0.20 4.95 -3.51
CA PHE A 128 -1.09 5.93 -2.87
C PHE A 128 -1.35 5.52 -1.43
N PHE A 129 -1.12 6.43 -0.49
CA PHE A 129 -1.39 6.22 0.93
C PHE A 129 -2.54 7.10 1.37
N VAL A 130 -3.54 6.50 2.01
CA VAL A 130 -4.69 7.21 2.60
C VAL A 130 -4.89 6.72 4.03
N PRO A 131 -4.95 7.61 5.03
CA PRO A 131 -5.34 7.26 6.39
C PRO A 131 -6.74 6.64 6.41
N LEU A 132 -6.92 5.54 7.14
CA LEU A 132 -8.21 4.82 7.21
C LEU A 132 -9.35 5.72 7.71
N LYS A 133 -9.05 6.68 8.60
CA LYS A 133 -10.00 7.69 9.09
C LYS A 133 -10.62 8.57 8.00
N GLU A 134 -9.97 8.67 6.84
CA GLU A 134 -10.45 9.46 5.69
C GLU A 134 -11.31 8.62 4.73
N LEU A 135 -11.39 7.30 4.95
CA LEU A 135 -12.16 6.37 4.14
C LEU A 135 -13.47 6.01 4.83
N ALA A 136 -14.54 6.75 4.50
CA ALA A 136 -15.90 6.46 4.98
C ALA A 136 -16.48 5.13 4.44
N ASP A 137 -15.84 4.55 3.41
CA ASP A 137 -16.34 3.38 2.68
C ASP A 137 -15.79 2.02 3.19
N LEU A 138 -14.94 2.01 4.23
CA LEU A 138 -14.42 0.77 4.85
C LEU A 138 -15.11 0.47 6.19
N PRO A 139 -15.26 -0.81 6.57
CA PRO A 139 -15.83 -1.17 7.86
C PRO A 139 -15.01 -0.56 9.00
N GLU A 140 -15.64 0.32 9.77
CA GLU A 140 -15.05 0.97 10.95
C GLU A 140 -14.64 -0.08 11.98
N SER A 141 -13.38 -0.52 11.94
CA SER A 141 -12.82 -1.26 13.06
C SER A 141 -12.60 -0.28 14.21
N LYS A 142 -13.31 -0.49 15.32
CA LYS A 142 -13.23 0.28 16.58
C LYS A 142 -11.85 0.18 17.26
N SER A 143 -10.80 0.67 16.62
CA SER A 143 -9.48 0.79 17.24
C SER A 143 -8.97 2.21 17.04
N SER A 144 -8.59 2.88 18.13
CA SER A 144 -7.94 4.20 18.15
C SER A 144 -6.54 4.22 17.49
N GLN A 145 -6.20 3.20 16.70
CA GLN A 145 -4.96 3.12 15.92
C GLN A 145 -5.23 3.63 14.51
N GLU A 146 -4.51 4.69 14.12
CA GLU A 146 -4.49 5.20 12.76
C GLU A 146 -3.87 4.15 11.83
N ASN A 147 -4.73 3.40 11.14
CA ASN A 147 -4.29 2.50 10.08
C ASN A 147 -4.11 3.29 8.78
N ILE A 148 -3.11 2.92 7.99
CA ILE A 148 -2.86 3.47 6.66
C ILE A 148 -3.28 2.42 5.64
N VAL A 149 -4.02 2.85 4.63
CA VAL A 149 -4.36 2.05 3.46
C VAL A 149 -3.45 2.45 2.31
N CYS A 150 -2.93 1.47 1.60
CA CYS A 150 -2.04 1.61 0.48
C CYS A 150 -2.70 1.01 -0.76
N GLU A 151 -2.82 1.78 -1.84
CA GLU A 151 -3.22 1.31 -3.16
C GLU A 151 -2.01 1.33 -4.09
N LEU A 152 -1.80 0.22 -4.81
CA LEU A 152 -0.78 0.08 -5.83
C LEU A 152 -1.41 0.14 -7.21
N ARG A 153 -0.83 0.98 -8.07
CA ARG A 153 -1.15 1.05 -9.49
C ARG A 153 0.09 0.98 -10.35
N CYS A 154 -0.09 0.60 -11.61
CA CYS A 154 0.94 0.74 -12.62
C CYS A 154 0.28 1.13 -13.93
N LYS A 155 0.78 2.17 -14.60
CA LYS A 155 0.16 2.72 -15.83
C LYS A 155 -1.34 2.96 -15.67
N SER A 156 -1.72 3.58 -14.55
CA SER A 156 -3.11 3.87 -14.17
C SER A 156 -4.01 2.64 -13.90
N VAL A 157 -3.49 1.41 -13.98
CA VAL A 157 -4.24 0.17 -13.68
C VAL A 157 -4.05 -0.22 -12.23
N TYR A 158 -5.14 -0.49 -11.54
CA TYR A 158 -5.17 -0.99 -10.17
C TYR A 158 -4.61 -2.42 -10.06
N LEU A 159 -3.69 -2.64 -9.11
CA LEU A 159 -3.03 -3.93 -8.87
C LEU A 159 -3.40 -4.56 -7.53
N GLY A 160 -3.57 -3.75 -6.48
CA GLY A 160 -3.83 -4.27 -5.14
C GLY A 160 -3.95 -3.19 -4.09
N THR A 161 -4.61 -3.55 -2.99
CA THR A 161 -4.78 -2.70 -1.80
C THR A 161 -4.28 -3.46 -0.58
N GLY A 162 -3.66 -2.75 0.36
CA GLY A 162 -3.25 -3.31 1.64
C GLY A 162 -3.42 -2.31 2.77
N CYS A 163 -3.70 -2.80 3.97
CA CYS A 163 -3.80 -1.99 5.17
C CYS A 163 -2.68 -2.35 6.16
N GLY A 164 -2.22 -1.38 6.94
CA GLY A 164 -1.21 -1.59 7.94
C GLY A 164 -1.04 -0.41 8.88
N LYS A 165 -0.31 -0.63 9.98
CA LYS A 165 0.00 0.41 11.00
C LYS A 165 1.06 1.42 10.54
N SER A 166 1.74 1.16 9.43
CA SER A 166 2.75 2.02 8.83
C SER A 166 2.64 1.97 7.31
N LYS A 167 3.19 2.99 6.62
CA LYS A 167 3.25 3.02 5.15
C LYS A 167 3.94 1.79 4.58
N GLU A 168 5.05 1.39 5.19
CA GLU A 168 5.83 0.22 4.77
C GLU A 168 5.02 -1.07 4.89
N ASN A 169 4.35 -1.30 6.03
CA ASN A 169 3.54 -2.50 6.22
C ASN A 169 2.32 -2.50 5.27
N ALA A 170 1.63 -1.37 5.12
CA ALA A 170 0.52 -1.26 4.18
C ALA A 170 0.96 -1.56 2.73
N LYS A 171 2.14 -1.05 2.33
CA LYS A 171 2.74 -1.33 1.02
C LYS A 171 3.13 -2.80 0.88
N ALA A 172 3.70 -3.42 1.90
CA ALA A 172 4.07 -4.83 1.89
C ALA A 172 2.83 -5.73 1.72
N VAL A 173 1.75 -5.43 2.45
CA VAL A 173 0.45 -6.13 2.29
C VAL A 173 -0.10 -5.93 0.88
N ALA A 174 -0.14 -4.69 0.38
CA ALA A 174 -0.64 -4.38 -0.96
C ALA A 174 0.17 -5.10 -2.05
N SER A 175 1.50 -5.14 -1.91
CA SER A 175 2.42 -5.79 -2.86
C SER A 175 2.23 -7.29 -2.87
N ARG A 176 2.00 -7.90 -1.69
CA ARG A 176 1.68 -9.31 -1.58
C ARG A 176 0.35 -9.64 -2.25
N GLU A 177 -0.70 -8.85 -2.01
CA GLU A 177 -2.00 -9.06 -2.68
C GLU A 177 -1.88 -8.90 -4.20
N ALA A 178 -1.13 -7.90 -4.67
CA ALA A 178 -0.85 -7.73 -6.10
C ALA A 178 -0.09 -8.93 -6.69
N LEU A 179 0.94 -9.42 -6.01
CA LEU A 179 1.72 -10.58 -6.49
C LEU A 179 0.90 -11.86 -6.59
N LYS A 180 -0.09 -12.07 -5.71
CA LYS A 180 -0.99 -13.23 -5.81
C LYS A 180 -1.75 -13.29 -7.13
N LEU A 181 -2.04 -12.16 -7.78
CA LEU A 181 -2.68 -12.14 -9.10
C LEU A 181 -1.80 -12.82 -10.16
N PHE A 182 -0.48 -12.68 -10.05
CA PHE A 182 0.48 -13.24 -11.00
C PHE A 182 0.81 -14.71 -10.73
N LEU A 183 0.43 -15.27 -9.58
CA LEU A 183 0.62 -16.69 -9.25
C LEU A 183 -0.48 -17.60 -9.83
N LYS A 184 -1.63 -17.01 -10.18
CA LYS A 184 -2.77 -17.75 -10.71
C LYS A 184 -2.59 -17.99 -12.21
N LYS A 185 -3.70 -18.04 -12.94
CA LYS A 185 -3.70 -18.07 -14.39
C LYS A 185 -3.26 -16.71 -14.93
N LYS A 186 -3.36 -16.55 -16.24
CA LYS A 186 -2.95 -15.35 -16.94
C LYS A 186 -3.72 -14.13 -16.40
N VAL A 187 -3.04 -13.00 -16.32
CA VAL A 187 -3.66 -11.73 -15.90
C VAL A 187 -4.31 -11.00 -17.07
N VAL A 188 -5.44 -10.35 -16.80
CA VAL A 188 -6.21 -9.56 -17.75
C VAL A 188 -6.57 -8.20 -17.14
N VAL A 189 -6.49 -7.15 -17.95
CA VAL A 189 -6.98 -5.82 -17.60
C VAL A 189 -8.47 -5.78 -17.95
N LYS A 190 -9.30 -5.35 -17.01
CA LYS A 190 -10.74 -5.17 -17.24
C LYS A 190 -11.19 -3.83 -16.68
N ILE A 191 -12.20 -3.24 -17.31
CA ILE A 191 -12.94 -2.12 -16.72
C ILE A 191 -13.88 -2.72 -15.68
N CYS A 192 -13.74 -2.28 -14.43
CA CYS A 192 -14.55 -2.75 -13.31
C CYS A 192 -15.15 -1.57 -12.56
N LYS A 193 -16.29 -1.80 -11.92
CA LYS A 193 -16.89 -0.83 -11.02
C LYS A 193 -16.24 -0.92 -9.63
N ARG A 194 -15.85 0.23 -9.08
CA ARG A 194 -15.32 0.36 -7.70
C ARG A 194 -16.05 1.48 -6.98
N LYS A 195 -16.12 1.42 -5.65
CA LYS A 195 -16.64 2.53 -4.84
C LYS A 195 -15.55 3.59 -4.66
N TYR A 196 -15.93 4.86 -4.75
CA TYR A 196 -15.08 6.01 -4.43
C TYR A 196 -15.95 7.09 -3.81
N ARG A 197 -15.72 7.41 -2.53
CA ARG A 197 -16.46 8.45 -1.79
C ARG A 197 -17.98 8.26 -1.90
N GLY A 198 -18.45 7.03 -1.66
CA GLY A 198 -19.87 6.68 -1.72
C GLY A 198 -20.48 6.53 -3.13
N SER A 199 -19.74 6.80 -4.21
CA SER A 199 -20.20 6.66 -5.60
C SER A 199 -19.55 5.48 -6.32
N GLU A 200 -20.24 4.88 -7.29
CA GLU A 200 -19.62 3.90 -8.21
C GLU A 200 -18.86 4.61 -9.32
N ILE A 201 -17.62 4.21 -9.53
CA ILE A 201 -16.75 4.69 -10.61
C ILE A 201 -16.25 3.52 -11.46
N GLU A 202 -15.97 3.79 -12.74
CA GLU A 202 -15.27 2.85 -13.62
C GLU A 202 -13.77 2.98 -13.43
N ASP A 203 -13.08 1.85 -13.28
CA ASP A 203 -11.64 1.80 -13.08
C ASP A 203 -11.01 0.66 -13.89
N LEU A 204 -9.75 0.82 -14.28
CA LEU A 204 -8.97 -0.25 -14.90
C LEU A 204 -8.35 -1.10 -13.82
N VAL A 205 -8.69 -2.39 -13.79
CA VAL A 205 -8.30 -3.32 -12.74
C VAL A 205 -7.61 -4.53 -13.36
N LEU A 206 -6.44 -4.89 -12.81
CA LEU A 206 -5.77 -6.13 -13.15
C LEU A 206 -6.42 -7.28 -12.39
N LEU A 207 -6.82 -8.31 -13.12
CA LEU A 207 -7.51 -9.48 -12.59
C LEU A 207 -6.90 -10.76 -13.14
N ASP A 208 -7.22 -11.87 -12.51
CA ASP A 208 -7.02 -13.19 -13.10
C ASP A 208 -8.09 -13.42 -14.19
N GLU A 209 -7.72 -14.09 -15.29
CA GLU A 209 -8.55 -14.35 -16.47
C GLU A 209 -9.93 -14.93 -16.11
N GLU A 210 -9.94 -15.89 -15.19
CA GLU A 210 -11.14 -16.60 -14.73
C GLU A 210 -11.84 -15.94 -13.54
N SER A 211 -11.23 -14.90 -12.96
CA SER A 211 -11.84 -14.23 -11.82
C SER A 211 -12.99 -13.33 -12.25
N ARG A 212 -14.11 -13.45 -11.52
CA ARG A 212 -15.18 -12.47 -11.55
C ARG A 212 -14.83 -11.32 -10.60
N PRO A 213 -14.90 -10.05 -11.05
CA PRO A 213 -14.66 -8.91 -10.17
C PRO A 213 -15.83 -8.71 -9.22
N VAL A 214 -15.84 -9.48 -8.13
CA VAL A 214 -16.80 -9.31 -7.03
C VAL A 214 -16.06 -8.73 -5.83
N ASN A 215 -16.67 -7.72 -5.21
CA ASN A 215 -16.17 -7.08 -3.98
C ASN A 215 -14.76 -6.46 -4.09
N LEU A 216 -14.49 -5.72 -5.17
CA LEU A 216 -13.27 -4.94 -5.27
C LEU A 216 -13.21 -3.88 -4.16
N PRO A 217 -12.03 -3.64 -3.55
CA PRO A 217 -11.90 -2.60 -2.53
C PRO A 217 -12.16 -1.22 -3.13
N PRO A 218 -12.62 -0.26 -2.30
CA PRO A 218 -12.85 1.10 -2.76
C PRO A 218 -11.55 1.71 -3.31
N ALA A 219 -11.69 2.56 -4.32
CA ALA A 219 -10.56 3.28 -4.88
C ALA A 219 -10.07 4.33 -3.88
N LEU A 220 -8.75 4.46 -3.76
CA LEU A 220 -8.16 5.54 -2.95
C LEU A 220 -8.04 6.84 -3.74
N LYS A 221 -8.00 6.74 -5.06
CA LYS A 221 -7.86 7.85 -6.00
C LYS A 221 -8.82 7.70 -7.17
N HIS A 222 -9.31 8.81 -7.68
CA HIS A 222 -10.15 8.80 -8.87
C HIS A 222 -9.32 8.46 -10.11
N PRO A 223 -9.72 7.50 -10.97
CA PRO A 223 -8.93 7.09 -12.14
C PRO A 223 -8.63 8.22 -13.12
N GLN A 224 -9.51 9.23 -13.21
CA GLN A 224 -9.28 10.41 -14.05
C GLN A 224 -8.22 11.38 -13.49
N GLU A 225 -7.82 11.26 -12.22
CA GLU A 225 -6.65 11.98 -11.69
C GLU A 225 -5.32 11.34 -12.15
N LEU A 226 -5.37 10.18 -12.80
CA LEU A 226 -4.22 9.31 -13.09
C LEU A 226 -4.01 9.06 -14.59
N LEU A 227 -4.81 9.71 -15.45
CA LEU A 227 -4.73 9.62 -16.91
C LEU A 227 -3.79 10.68 -17.49
#